data_AF-A0A379TRL5-F1
#
_entry.id   AF-A0A379TRL5-F1
#
_cell.length_a   1.000
_cell.length_b   1.000
_cell.length_c   1.000
_cell.angle_alpha   90.00
_cell.angle_beta   90.00
_cell.angle_gamma   90.00
#
_symmetry.space_group_name_H-M   'P 1'
#
loop_
_entity.id
_entity.type
_entity.pdbx_description
1 polymer ?
#
loop_
_entity_poly.entity_id
_entity_poly.type
_entity_poly.pdbx_seq_one_letter_code
_entity_poly.pdbx_strand_id
1 'polypeptide(L)'
;MNASIAKLEQQKASQERNLAAQLDAAFRQGEHTGIQLILSGEESQRGQRLQAYFGYLNQARQDTIAELKQTREQVATQKAELEEKQSQQQTLLYEQRAQQAKLEQARNERKKTLAGLESSIQQGQQQLSELRANESRLRNSIARAEAAAKARAEREAREAQAVRDKQQEASRKGTTYKPTESERSLMSRTGGWARLAGRHTGRYAARYCIAMANGCRVSYVGRGW
;
A
#
# COMPACT_ATOMS: atom_id res chain seq x y z
N MET A 1 18.01 10.52 35.29
CA MET A 1 19.47 10.41 35.03
C MET A 1 20.16 11.77 35.00
N ASN A 2 19.84 12.68 34.09
CA ASN A 2 20.59 13.97 34.04
C ASN A 2 20.51 14.79 35.35
N ALA A 3 19.33 14.88 35.95
CA ALA A 3 19.16 15.57 37.24
C ALA A 3 19.85 14.86 38.41
N SER A 4 19.91 13.51 38.41
CA SER A 4 20.57 12.74 39.46
C SER A 4 22.09 12.86 39.36
N ILE A 5 22.65 12.81 38.15
CA ILE A 5 24.07 13.04 37.89
C ILE A 5 24.47 14.47 38.29
N ALA A 6 23.66 15.48 37.95
CA ALA A 6 23.93 16.86 38.32
C ALA A 6 23.98 17.05 39.85
N LYS A 7 23.05 16.41 40.59
CA LYS A 7 23.03 16.42 42.06
C LYS A 7 24.28 15.74 42.64
N LEU A 8 24.65 14.57 42.11
CA LEU A 8 25.83 13.83 42.57
C LEU A 8 27.14 14.56 42.26
N GLU A 9 27.24 15.24 41.10
CA GLU A 9 28.41 16.07 40.76
C GLU A 9 28.51 17.29 41.70
N GLN A 10 27.39 17.91 42.07
CA GLN A 10 27.39 18.96 43.09
C GLN A 10 27.84 18.44 44.45
N GLN A 11 27.35 17.27 44.87
CA GLN A 11 27.74 16.62 46.12
C GLN A 11 29.24 16.28 46.13
N LYS A 12 29.73 15.63 45.07
CA LYS A 12 31.14 15.34 44.87
C LYS A 12 32.00 16.61 44.93
N ALA A 13 31.62 17.67 44.22
CA ALA A 13 32.37 18.93 44.23
C ALA A 13 32.42 19.56 45.63
N SER A 14 31.34 19.46 46.41
CA SER A 14 31.31 19.94 47.80
C SER A 14 32.20 19.09 48.72
N GLN A 15 32.15 17.76 48.59
CA GLN A 15 32.99 16.82 49.35
C GLN A 15 34.47 17.01 49.04
N GLU A 16 34.83 17.17 47.76
CA GLU A 16 36.21 17.44 47.32
C GLU A 16 36.75 18.76 47.88
N ARG A 17 35.94 19.83 47.88
CA ARG A 17 36.32 21.11 48.47
C ARG A 17 36.52 21.00 49.99
N ASN A 18 35.62 20.33 50.69
CA ASN A 18 35.72 20.14 52.13
C ASN A 18 36.97 19.32 52.50
N LEU A 19 37.23 18.22 51.76
CA LEU A 19 38.43 17.41 51.97
C LEU A 19 39.71 18.19 51.66
N ALA A 20 39.73 18.96 50.56
CA ALA A 20 40.87 19.81 50.22
C ALA A 20 41.15 20.86 51.30
N ALA A 21 40.11 21.50 51.86
CA ALA A 21 40.25 22.45 52.96
C ALA A 21 40.78 21.79 54.24
N GLN A 22 40.33 20.57 54.55
CA GLN A 22 40.85 19.80 55.70
C GLN A 22 42.33 19.42 55.52
N LEU A 23 42.74 19.06 54.30
CA LEU A 23 44.13 18.74 53.97
C LEU A 23 45.02 19.99 54.01
N ASP A 24 44.55 21.13 53.48
CA ASP A 24 45.29 22.41 53.53
C ASP A 24 45.46 22.89 54.98
N ALA A 25 44.40 22.81 55.80
CA ALA A 25 44.48 23.15 57.22
C ALA A 25 45.47 22.25 57.98
N ALA A 26 45.45 20.94 57.71
CA ALA A 26 46.41 20.01 58.29
C ALA A 26 47.85 20.29 57.84
N PHE A 27 48.05 20.61 56.56
CA PHE A 27 49.36 20.98 56.01
C PHE A 27 49.91 22.26 56.65
N ARG A 28 49.08 23.30 56.79
CA ARG A 28 49.47 24.57 57.44
C ARG A 28 49.76 24.44 58.93
N GLN A 29 49.12 23.50 59.62
CA GLN A 29 49.44 23.17 61.02
C GLN A 29 50.79 22.45 61.16
N GLY A 30 51.38 21.97 60.05
CA GLY A 30 52.65 21.25 60.01
C GLY A 30 52.51 19.78 60.45
N GLU A 31 53.19 18.86 59.75
CA GLU A 31 53.06 17.40 59.97
C GLU A 31 53.36 16.94 61.42
N HIS A 32 54.10 17.76 62.18
CA HIS A 32 54.63 17.38 63.47
C HIS A 32 53.85 17.92 64.66
N THR A 33 52.96 18.91 64.54
CA THR A 33 52.28 19.46 65.73
C THR A 33 51.32 18.46 66.35
N GLY A 34 50.54 17.74 65.54
CA GLY A 34 49.64 16.68 66.03
C GLY A 34 50.40 15.50 66.63
N ILE A 35 51.48 15.04 65.99
CA ILE A 35 52.28 13.90 66.45
C ILE A 35 53.14 14.28 67.66
N GLN A 36 53.74 15.48 67.68
CA GLN A 36 54.48 15.98 68.85
C GLN A 36 53.55 16.16 70.04
N LEU A 37 52.31 16.62 69.88
CA LEU A 37 51.34 16.76 70.97
C LEU A 37 50.87 15.40 71.52
N ILE A 38 50.81 14.38 70.67
CA ILE A 38 50.53 12.99 71.07
C ILE A 38 51.73 12.37 71.80
N LEU A 39 52.97 12.69 71.37
CA LEU A 39 54.22 12.15 71.93
C LEU A 39 54.76 12.93 73.13
N SER A 40 54.43 14.22 73.29
CA SER A 40 54.80 15.07 74.43
C SER A 40 53.83 14.96 75.60
N GLY A 41 52.81 14.11 75.48
CA GLY A 41 51.76 13.93 76.47
C GLY A 41 52.31 13.50 77.83
N GLU A 42 52.43 14.46 78.74
CA GLU A 42 52.41 14.20 80.18
C GLU A 42 51.24 13.27 80.52
N GLU A 43 51.44 12.29 81.42
CA GLU A 43 50.43 11.33 81.92
C GLU A 43 49.30 12.02 82.70
N SER A 44 48.57 12.95 82.08
CA SER A 44 47.40 13.62 82.64
C SER A 44 46.12 13.15 81.94
N GLN A 45 44.99 13.19 82.65
CA GLN A 45 43.66 12.87 82.11
C GLN A 45 43.30 13.69 80.85
N ARG A 46 43.95 14.84 80.62
CA ARG A 46 43.76 15.67 79.43
C ARG A 46 44.38 15.05 78.18
N GLY A 47 45.56 14.45 78.29
CA GLY A 47 46.25 13.79 77.16
C GLY A 47 45.47 12.60 76.61
N GLN A 48 44.93 11.76 77.50
CA GLN A 48 44.07 10.62 77.14
C GLN A 48 42.81 11.05 76.39
N ARG A 49 42.15 12.15 76.83
CA ARG A 49 40.99 12.71 76.10
C ARG A 49 41.38 13.24 74.72
N LEU A 50 42.53 13.89 74.62
CA LEU A 50 43.03 14.42 73.35
C LEU A 50 43.29 13.30 72.33
N GLN A 51 43.91 12.20 72.76
CA GLN A 51 44.11 11.01 71.93
C GLN A 51 42.78 10.42 71.43
N ALA A 52 41.77 10.30 72.30
CA ALA A 52 40.45 9.84 71.91
C ALA A 52 39.80 10.75 70.85
N TYR A 53 39.92 12.08 71.01
CA TYR A 53 39.41 13.05 70.03
C TYR A 53 40.11 12.95 68.68
N PHE A 54 41.43 12.75 68.66
CA PHE A 54 42.16 12.48 67.41
C PHE A 54 41.70 11.18 66.75
N GLY A 55 41.38 10.15 67.54
CA GLY A 55 40.75 8.91 67.04
C GLY A 55 39.45 9.20 66.30
N TYR A 56 38.51 9.91 66.94
CA TYR A 56 37.23 10.29 66.31
C TYR A 56 37.41 11.18 65.08
N LEU A 57 38.36 12.12 65.10
CA LEU A 57 38.65 12.99 63.96
C LEU A 57 39.16 12.19 62.75
N ASN A 58 40.05 11.23 62.99
CA ASN A 58 40.58 10.38 61.92
C ASN A 58 39.51 9.41 61.38
N GLN A 59 38.64 8.90 62.25
CA GLN A 59 37.49 8.09 61.83
C GLN A 59 36.58 8.89 60.90
N ALA A 60 36.19 10.11 61.29
CA ALA A 60 35.35 10.98 60.46
C ALA A 60 36.01 11.33 59.11
N ARG A 61 37.34 11.47 59.06
CA ARG A 61 38.09 11.66 57.81
C ARG A 61 38.03 10.42 56.91
N GLN A 62 38.21 9.22 57.47
CA GLN A 62 38.09 7.98 56.73
C GLN A 62 36.69 7.80 56.16
N ASP A 63 35.65 8.09 56.97
CA ASP A 63 34.26 8.02 56.54
C ASP A 63 33.99 9.01 55.39
N THR A 64 34.49 10.24 55.48
CA THR A 64 34.35 11.26 54.41
C THR A 64 35.02 10.81 53.10
N ILE A 65 36.20 10.18 53.18
CA ILE A 65 36.91 9.65 52.01
C ILE A 65 36.15 8.46 51.40
N ALA A 66 35.58 7.59 52.24
CA ALA A 66 34.77 6.47 51.80
C ALA A 66 33.48 6.93 51.09
N GLU A 67 32.79 7.92 51.65
CA GLU A 67 31.61 8.55 51.02
C GLU A 67 31.94 9.21 49.68
N LEU A 68 33.08 9.93 49.60
CA LEU A 68 33.52 10.54 48.35
C LEU A 68 33.84 9.48 47.29
N LYS A 69 34.51 8.38 47.67
CA LYS A 69 34.79 7.26 46.77
C LYS A 69 33.49 6.65 46.23
N GLN A 70 32.52 6.38 47.11
CA GLN A 70 31.21 5.87 46.72
C GLN A 70 30.48 6.85 45.78
N THR A 71 30.50 8.15 46.08
CA THR A 71 29.88 9.18 45.24
C THR A 71 30.51 9.22 43.85
N ARG A 72 31.84 9.10 43.76
CA ARG A 72 32.57 9.06 42.47
C ARG A 72 32.21 7.82 41.65
N GLU A 73 32.12 6.66 42.30
CA GLU A 73 31.69 5.41 41.65
C GLU A 73 30.26 5.52 41.11
N GLN A 74 29.32 6.07 41.89
CA GLN A 74 27.94 6.29 41.46
C GLN A 74 27.82 7.28 40.30
N VAL A 75 28.63 8.34 40.28
CA VAL A 75 28.67 9.27 39.15
C VAL A 75 29.19 8.56 37.89
N ALA A 76 30.26 7.76 38.02
CA ALA A 76 30.84 7.05 36.90
C ALA A 76 29.87 6.03 36.29
N THR A 77 29.18 5.23 37.13
CA THR A 77 28.19 4.26 36.66
C THR A 77 27.00 4.95 35.98
N GLN A 78 26.42 6.00 36.59
CA GLN A 78 25.30 6.72 35.99
C GLN A 78 25.67 7.41 34.67
N LYS A 79 26.91 7.90 34.53
CA LYS A 79 27.39 8.46 33.26
C LYS A 79 27.52 7.40 32.17
N ALA A 80 28.10 6.25 32.49
CA ALA A 80 28.21 5.14 31.55
C ALA A 80 26.81 4.66 31.08
N GLU A 81 25.87 4.49 32.01
CA GLU A 81 24.49 4.14 31.68
C GLU A 81 23.81 5.23 30.84
N LEU A 82 24.07 6.51 31.12
CA LEU A 82 23.52 7.61 30.34
C LEU A 82 24.03 7.59 28.90
N GLU A 83 25.33 7.39 28.69
CA GLU A 83 25.93 7.29 27.35
C GLU A 83 25.36 6.09 26.58
N GLU A 84 25.19 4.95 27.24
CA GLU A 84 24.54 3.78 26.64
C GLU A 84 23.09 4.09 26.24
N LYS A 85 22.32 4.74 27.11
CA LYS A 85 20.93 5.14 26.81
C LYS A 85 20.86 6.17 25.68
N GLN A 86 21.80 7.09 25.60
CA GLN A 86 21.88 8.07 24.51
C GLN A 86 22.19 7.38 23.17
N SER A 87 23.12 6.43 23.13
CA SER A 87 23.41 5.67 21.92
C SER A 87 22.21 4.81 21.48
N GLN A 88 21.56 4.11 22.42
CA GLN A 88 20.32 3.37 22.16
C GLN A 88 19.23 4.29 21.58
N GLN A 89 19.06 5.50 22.15
CA GLN A 89 18.10 6.47 21.67
C GLN A 89 18.42 6.96 20.25
N GLN A 90 19.69 7.21 19.93
CA GLN A 90 20.10 7.62 18.59
C GLN A 90 19.84 6.53 17.54
N THR A 91 20.13 5.28 17.87
CA THR A 91 19.83 4.12 17.00
C THR A 91 18.33 4.01 16.75
N LEU A 92 17.50 4.11 17.79
CA LEU A 92 16.04 4.06 17.65
C LEU A 92 15.49 5.22 16.81
N LEU A 93 16.04 6.43 16.94
CA LEU A 93 15.66 7.57 16.11
C LEU A 93 16.03 7.36 14.65
N TYR A 94 17.19 6.76 14.38
CA TYR A 94 17.60 6.42 13.02
C TYR A 94 16.67 5.37 12.40
N GLU A 95 16.36 4.31 13.15
CA GLU A 95 15.41 3.28 12.73
C GLU A 95 14.02 3.85 12.47
N GLN A 96 13.52 4.71 13.37
CA GLN A 96 12.22 5.36 13.20
C GLN A 96 12.17 6.21 11.92
N ARG A 97 13.22 6.98 11.63
CA ARG A 97 13.32 7.77 10.40
C ARG A 97 13.36 6.89 9.16
N ALA A 98 14.10 5.79 9.19
CA ALA A 98 14.15 4.83 8.09
C ALA A 98 12.78 4.19 7.82
N GLN A 99 12.07 3.78 8.89
CA GLN A 99 10.71 3.23 8.78
C GLN A 99 9.72 4.27 8.26
N GLN A 100 9.82 5.53 8.70
CA GLN A 100 8.98 6.62 8.20
C GLN A 100 9.19 6.85 6.70
N ALA A 101 10.44 6.91 6.24
CA ALA A 101 10.75 7.08 4.82
C ALA A 101 10.21 5.90 3.99
N LYS A 102 10.36 4.66 4.49
CA LYS A 102 9.81 3.46 3.84
C LYS A 102 8.28 3.50 3.76
N LEU A 103 7.61 3.96 4.82
CA LEU A 103 6.16 4.11 4.85
C LEU A 103 5.67 5.18 3.87
N GLU A 104 6.35 6.31 3.79
CA GLU A 104 6.03 7.39 2.85
C GLU A 104 6.23 6.93 1.40
N GLN A 105 7.30 6.21 1.10
CA GLN A 105 7.52 5.59 -0.20
C GLN A 105 6.37 4.63 -0.55
N ALA A 106 6.03 3.70 0.35
CA ALA A 106 4.93 2.75 0.12
C ALA A 106 3.57 3.45 -0.07
N ARG A 107 3.32 4.55 0.66
CA ARG A 107 2.12 5.39 0.47
C ARG A 107 2.08 6.04 -0.90
N ASN A 108 3.22 6.56 -1.37
CA ASN A 108 3.32 7.19 -2.69
C ASN A 108 3.14 6.17 -3.82
N GLU A 109 3.74 4.99 -3.70
CA GLU A 109 3.53 3.89 -4.63
C GLU A 109 2.07 3.45 -4.65
N ARG A 110 1.44 3.27 -3.48
CA ARG A 110 0.01 2.95 -3.37
C ARG A 110 -0.87 4.02 -4.01
N LYS A 111 -0.54 5.31 -3.86
CA LYS A 111 -1.30 6.39 -4.50
C LYS A 111 -1.23 6.31 -6.03
N LYS A 112 -0.04 5.98 -6.58
CA LYS A 112 0.13 5.77 -8.03
C LYS A 112 -0.64 4.56 -8.54
N THR A 113 -0.62 3.44 -7.80
CA THR A 113 -1.39 2.25 -8.20
C THR A 113 -2.88 2.50 -8.16
N LEU A 114 -3.38 3.19 -7.12
CA LEU A 114 -4.78 3.59 -7.05
C LEU A 114 -5.19 4.50 -8.22
N ALA A 115 -4.37 5.49 -8.58
CA ALA A 115 -4.65 6.34 -9.73
C ALA A 115 -4.64 5.56 -11.06
N GLY A 116 -3.73 4.60 -11.21
CA GLY A 116 -3.70 3.71 -12.39
C GLY A 116 -4.93 2.80 -12.49
N LEU A 117 -5.37 2.25 -11.36
CA LEU A 117 -6.58 1.43 -11.28
C LEU A 117 -7.84 2.27 -11.57
N GLU A 118 -7.95 3.47 -11.01
CA GLU A 118 -9.07 4.38 -11.26
C GLU A 118 -9.20 4.71 -12.75
N SER A 119 -8.08 5.07 -13.39
CA SER A 119 -8.05 5.32 -14.85
C SER A 119 -8.46 4.08 -15.66
N SER A 120 -7.96 2.90 -15.28
CA SER A 120 -8.31 1.64 -15.96
C SER A 120 -9.79 1.29 -15.81
N ILE A 121 -10.37 1.54 -14.63
CA ILE A 121 -11.79 1.32 -14.36
C ILE A 121 -12.64 2.29 -15.18
N GLN A 122 -12.27 3.57 -15.24
CA GLN A 122 -12.97 4.57 -16.05
C GLN A 122 -12.95 4.22 -17.54
N GLN A 123 -11.79 3.82 -18.07
CA GLN A 123 -11.67 3.33 -19.45
C GLN A 123 -12.53 2.09 -19.69
N GLY A 124 -12.55 1.14 -18.76
CA GLY A 124 -13.40 -0.05 -18.84
C GLY A 124 -14.90 0.29 -18.82
N GLN A 125 -15.32 1.26 -18.02
CA GLN A 125 -16.70 1.75 -18.00
C GLN A 125 -17.10 2.41 -19.32
N GLN A 126 -16.22 3.23 -19.90
CA GLN A 126 -16.43 3.85 -21.21
C GLN A 126 -16.55 2.79 -22.30
N GLN A 127 -15.62 1.85 -22.39
CA GLN A 127 -15.67 0.73 -23.34
C GLN A 127 -16.96 -0.09 -23.20
N LEU A 128 -17.39 -0.36 -21.98
CA LEU A 128 -18.62 -1.12 -21.72
C LEU A 128 -19.86 -0.34 -22.15
N SER A 129 -19.88 0.99 -21.97
CA SER A 129 -20.94 1.86 -22.48
C SER A 129 -20.99 1.89 -24.00
N GLU A 130 -19.83 1.93 -24.67
CA GLU A 130 -19.72 1.88 -26.13
C GLU A 130 -20.21 0.53 -26.67
N LEU A 131 -19.82 -0.57 -26.04
CA LEU A 131 -20.26 -1.92 -26.43
C LEU A 131 -21.78 -2.06 -26.28
N ARG A 132 -22.38 -1.55 -25.20
CA ARG A 132 -23.83 -1.51 -25.03
C ARG A 132 -24.53 -0.67 -26.10
N ALA A 133 -23.96 0.49 -26.45
CA ALA A 133 -24.48 1.32 -27.52
C ALA A 133 -24.38 0.63 -28.89
N ASN A 134 -23.27 -0.06 -29.17
CA ASN A 134 -23.07 -0.84 -30.39
C ASN A 134 -24.05 -2.02 -30.47
N GLU A 135 -24.24 -2.75 -29.37
CA GLU A 135 -25.24 -3.82 -29.30
C GLU A 135 -26.65 -3.30 -29.61
N SER A 136 -27.05 -2.18 -28.99
CA SER A 136 -28.34 -1.55 -29.27
C SER A 136 -28.48 -1.11 -30.73
N ARG A 137 -27.43 -0.52 -31.32
CA ARG A 137 -27.40 -0.14 -32.75
C ARG A 137 -27.56 -1.36 -33.66
N LEU A 138 -26.89 -2.47 -33.35
CA LEU A 138 -26.98 -3.73 -34.10
C LEU A 138 -28.37 -4.36 -33.98
N ARG A 139 -28.95 -4.40 -32.78
CA ARG A 139 -30.33 -4.87 -32.60
C ARG A 139 -31.32 -4.05 -33.42
N ASN A 140 -31.16 -2.72 -33.43
CA ASN A 140 -31.99 -1.81 -34.22
C ASN A 140 -31.77 -1.95 -35.73
N SER A 141 -30.54 -2.23 -36.20
CA SER A 141 -30.29 -2.47 -37.62
C SER A 141 -30.90 -3.80 -38.09
N ILE A 142 -30.80 -4.86 -37.27
CA ILE A 142 -31.42 -6.16 -37.53
C ILE A 142 -32.95 -6.00 -37.59
N ALA A 143 -33.56 -5.36 -36.58
CA ALA A 143 -35.01 -5.14 -36.57
C ALA A 143 -35.50 -4.35 -37.80
N ARG A 144 -34.75 -3.33 -38.24
CA ARG A 144 -35.06 -2.58 -39.48
C ARG A 144 -34.91 -3.43 -40.73
N ALA A 145 -33.86 -4.24 -40.81
CA ALA A 145 -33.65 -5.14 -41.94
C ALA A 145 -34.76 -6.20 -42.03
N GLU A 146 -35.15 -6.77 -40.89
CA GLU A 146 -36.28 -7.71 -40.80
C GLU A 146 -37.61 -7.06 -41.18
N ALA A 147 -37.89 -5.85 -40.69
CA ALA A 147 -39.09 -5.11 -41.06
C ALA A 147 -39.11 -4.77 -42.56
N ALA A 148 -37.98 -4.35 -43.13
CA ALA A 148 -37.87 -4.09 -44.56
C ALA A 148 -38.03 -5.36 -45.40
N ALA A 149 -37.48 -6.50 -44.95
CA ALA A 149 -37.64 -7.79 -45.61
C ALA A 149 -39.11 -8.27 -45.56
N LYS A 150 -39.77 -8.16 -44.39
CA LYS A 150 -41.20 -8.45 -44.24
C LYS A 150 -42.06 -7.55 -45.13
N ALA A 151 -41.79 -6.25 -45.15
CA ALA A 151 -42.50 -5.30 -46.01
C ALA A 151 -42.31 -5.61 -47.51
N ARG A 152 -41.11 -6.06 -47.94
CA ARG A 152 -40.90 -6.53 -49.31
C ARG A 152 -41.68 -7.80 -49.60
N ALA A 153 -41.64 -8.78 -48.71
CA ALA A 153 -42.39 -10.02 -48.85
C ALA A 153 -43.91 -9.78 -48.89
N GLU A 154 -44.44 -8.88 -48.06
CA GLU A 154 -45.85 -8.49 -48.07
C GLU A 154 -46.25 -7.77 -49.35
N ARG A 155 -45.41 -6.87 -49.88
CA ARG A 155 -45.67 -6.20 -51.18
C ARG A 155 -45.70 -7.23 -52.31
N GLU A 156 -44.72 -8.13 -52.36
CA GLU A 156 -44.68 -9.21 -53.34
C GLU A 156 -45.89 -10.14 -53.23
N ALA A 157 -46.35 -10.45 -52.01
CA ALA A 157 -47.54 -11.25 -51.78
C ALA A 157 -48.82 -10.55 -52.25
N ARG A 158 -48.98 -9.24 -51.99
CA ARG A 158 -50.12 -8.44 -52.46
C ARG A 158 -50.14 -8.32 -53.98
N GLU A 159 -48.98 -8.07 -54.59
CA GLU A 159 -48.84 -8.03 -56.06
C GLU A 159 -49.18 -9.40 -56.68
N ALA A 160 -48.72 -10.49 -56.07
CA ALA A 160 -49.06 -11.84 -56.50
C ALA A 160 -50.57 -12.13 -56.37
N GLN A 161 -51.21 -11.71 -55.27
CA GLN A 161 -52.67 -11.83 -55.09
C GLN A 161 -53.44 -11.04 -56.14
N ALA A 162 -53.08 -9.77 -56.37
CA ALA A 162 -53.73 -8.94 -57.39
C ALA A 162 -53.61 -9.55 -58.80
N VAL A 163 -52.48 -10.18 -59.13
CA VAL A 163 -52.30 -10.92 -60.39
C VAL A 163 -53.17 -12.17 -60.45
N ARG A 164 -53.31 -12.92 -59.34
CA ARG A 164 -54.22 -14.08 -59.24
C ARG A 164 -55.67 -13.67 -59.42
N ASP A 165 -56.09 -12.56 -58.81
CA ASP A 165 -57.46 -12.04 -58.93
C ASP A 165 -57.76 -11.62 -60.37
N LYS A 166 -56.83 -10.92 -61.03
CA LYS A 166 -56.92 -10.60 -62.48
C LYS A 166 -57.05 -11.85 -63.36
N GLN A 167 -56.33 -12.93 -63.04
CA GLN A 167 -56.46 -14.20 -63.75
C GLN A 167 -57.85 -14.83 -63.57
N GLN A 168 -58.39 -14.80 -62.36
CA GLN A 168 -59.73 -15.31 -62.07
C GLN A 168 -60.82 -14.48 -62.72
N GLU A 169 -60.66 -13.16 -62.79
CA GLU A 169 -61.59 -12.30 -63.52
C GLU A 169 -61.55 -12.55 -65.02
N ALA A 170 -60.35 -12.74 -65.61
CA ALA A 170 -60.21 -13.04 -67.02
C ALA A 170 -60.86 -14.39 -67.39
N SER A 171 -60.69 -15.42 -66.53
CA SER A 171 -61.36 -16.71 -66.71
C SER A 171 -62.89 -16.61 -66.57
N ARG A 172 -63.38 -15.84 -65.59
CA ARG A 172 -64.83 -15.56 -65.44
C ARG A 172 -65.42 -14.82 -66.63
N LYS A 173 -64.67 -13.90 -67.24
CA LYS A 173 -65.07 -13.10 -68.41
C LYS A 173 -64.81 -13.81 -69.75
N GLY A 174 -64.25 -15.03 -69.75
CA GLY A 174 -64.00 -15.84 -70.95
C GLY A 174 -62.87 -15.33 -71.86
N THR A 175 -61.95 -14.50 -71.35
CA THR A 175 -60.84 -13.91 -72.12
C THR A 175 -59.49 -14.49 -71.70
N THR A 176 -58.56 -14.66 -72.65
CA THR A 176 -57.21 -15.19 -72.38
C THR A 176 -56.32 -14.14 -71.73
N TYR A 177 -55.94 -14.36 -70.47
CA TYR A 177 -55.01 -13.48 -69.75
C TYR A 177 -53.60 -13.55 -70.37
N LYS A 178 -53.06 -12.40 -70.79
CA LYS A 178 -51.68 -12.25 -71.29
C LYS A 178 -50.84 -11.47 -70.25
N PRO A 179 -49.92 -12.12 -69.51
CA PRO A 179 -49.12 -11.43 -68.49
C PRO A 179 -48.11 -10.45 -69.12
N THR A 180 -47.94 -9.29 -68.48
CA THR A 180 -46.93 -8.28 -68.81
C THR A 180 -45.52 -8.70 -68.36
N GLU A 181 -44.47 -8.05 -68.85
CA GLU A 181 -43.07 -8.42 -68.58
C GLU A 181 -42.71 -8.38 -67.08
N SER A 182 -43.18 -7.36 -66.36
CA SER A 182 -43.02 -7.23 -64.91
C SER A 182 -43.79 -8.31 -64.14
N GLU A 183 -45.02 -8.65 -64.56
CA GLU A 183 -45.81 -9.73 -63.95
C GLU A 183 -45.17 -11.11 -64.18
N ARG A 184 -44.53 -11.35 -65.33
CA ARG A 184 -43.76 -12.58 -65.59
C ARG A 184 -42.55 -12.71 -64.66
N SER A 185 -41.84 -11.60 -64.41
CA SER A 185 -40.70 -11.55 -63.48
C SER A 185 -41.13 -11.78 -62.02
N LEU A 186 -42.27 -11.21 -61.62
CA LEU A 186 -42.87 -11.49 -60.30
C LEU A 186 -43.30 -12.96 -60.18
N MET A 187 -43.91 -13.53 -61.21
CA MET A 187 -44.28 -14.95 -61.24
C MET A 187 -43.08 -15.90 -61.24
N SER A 188 -41.95 -15.55 -61.86
CA SER A 188 -40.74 -16.38 -61.82
C SER A 188 -40.10 -16.33 -60.43
N ARG A 189 -40.07 -15.16 -59.80
CA ARG A 189 -39.52 -14.95 -58.45
C ARG A 189 -40.37 -15.57 -57.35
N THR A 190 -41.69 -15.46 -57.42
CA THR A 190 -42.63 -16.03 -56.42
C THR A 190 -43.04 -17.48 -56.74
N GLY A 191 -43.07 -17.87 -58.01
CA GLY A 191 -43.45 -19.22 -58.47
C GLY A 191 -42.32 -20.26 -58.42
N GLY A 192 -41.07 -19.84 -58.25
CA GLY A 192 -39.92 -20.75 -58.05
C GLY A 192 -39.94 -21.48 -56.70
N TRP A 193 -40.46 -20.84 -55.65
CA TRP A 193 -40.47 -21.40 -54.28
C TRP A 193 -41.58 -22.43 -54.05
N ALA A 194 -42.70 -22.32 -54.78
CA ALA A 194 -43.78 -23.31 -54.72
C ALA A 194 -43.40 -24.69 -55.27
N ARG A 195 -42.33 -24.79 -56.10
CA ARG A 195 -41.83 -26.07 -56.64
C ARG A 195 -40.78 -26.76 -55.74
N LEU A 196 -40.20 -26.07 -54.75
CA LEU A 196 -39.17 -26.63 -53.85
C LEU A 196 -39.69 -26.94 -52.43
N ALA A 197 -40.81 -26.36 -52.01
CA ALA A 197 -41.43 -26.66 -50.70
C ALA A 197 -41.89 -28.14 -50.55
N GLY A 198 -41.99 -28.89 -51.65
CA GLY A 198 -42.34 -30.31 -51.65
C GLY A 198 -41.15 -31.29 -51.67
N ARG A 199 -39.88 -30.84 -51.56
CA ARG A 199 -38.74 -31.74 -51.80
C ARG A 199 -37.49 -31.55 -50.92
N HIS A 200 -37.60 -30.98 -49.72
CA HIS A 200 -36.51 -30.99 -48.73
C HIS A 200 -36.97 -31.25 -47.29
N THR A 201 -37.71 -32.35 -47.08
CA THR A 201 -37.58 -33.11 -45.82
C THR A 201 -36.50 -34.17 -46.02
N GLY A 202 -35.24 -33.81 -45.78
CA GLY A 202 -34.12 -34.71 -46.04
C GLY A 202 -32.76 -34.07 -45.79
N ARG A 203 -32.36 -34.06 -44.50
CA ARG A 203 -30.99 -34.27 -44.01
C ARG A 203 -29.84 -33.87 -44.97
N TYR A 204 -29.41 -32.62 -44.90
CA TYR A 204 -28.02 -32.24 -45.20
C TYR A 204 -27.43 -31.48 -44.03
N ALA A 205 -26.85 -32.27 -43.12
CA ALA A 205 -25.68 -31.85 -42.39
C ALA A 205 -24.49 -31.84 -43.37
N ALA A 206 -23.93 -30.68 -43.66
CA ALA A 206 -22.57 -30.53 -44.17
C ALA A 206 -22.07 -29.17 -43.64
N ARG A 207 -21.33 -29.17 -42.52
CA ARG A 207 -19.86 -29.23 -42.54
C ARG A 207 -19.25 -28.25 -43.54
N TYR A 208 -19.19 -26.99 -43.14
CA TYR A 208 -18.02 -26.16 -43.48
C TYR A 208 -17.12 -26.11 -42.24
N CYS A 209 -16.18 -27.05 -42.21
CA CYS A 209 -14.98 -26.97 -41.40
C CYS A 209 -13.82 -27.21 -42.38
N ILE A 210 -13.23 -26.12 -42.90
CA ILE A 210 -11.83 -26.14 -43.28
C ILE A 210 -11.09 -25.68 -42.04
N ALA A 211 -10.26 -26.59 -41.52
CA ALA A 211 -9.49 -26.46 -40.31
C ALA A 211 -8.13 -25.83 -40.60
N MET A 212 -7.65 -25.07 -39.60
CA MET A 212 -6.25 -24.95 -39.14
C MET A 212 -5.20 -24.36 -40.11
N ALA A 213 -4.19 -23.59 -39.69
CA ALA A 213 -3.80 -23.07 -38.39
C ALA A 213 -2.65 -22.06 -38.59
N ASN A 214 -2.46 -21.21 -37.58
CA ASN A 214 -1.20 -20.61 -37.12
C ASN A 214 -0.56 -19.46 -37.92
N GLY A 215 -0.57 -18.27 -37.30
CA GLY A 215 0.36 -17.21 -37.67
C GLY A 215 0.13 -15.79 -37.15
N CYS A 216 -0.55 -15.55 -36.03
CA CYS A 216 -0.54 -14.21 -35.41
C CYS A 216 0.10 -14.28 -34.01
N ARG A 217 1.40 -13.99 -33.97
CA ARG A 217 2.18 -13.77 -32.76
C ARG A 217 1.77 -12.43 -32.17
N VAL A 218 0.94 -12.44 -31.13
CA VAL A 218 0.78 -11.32 -30.21
C VAL A 218 1.43 -11.74 -28.89
N SER A 219 2.70 -11.38 -28.74
CA SER A 219 3.38 -11.44 -27.45
C SER A 219 2.91 -10.26 -26.61
N TYR A 220 2.05 -10.52 -25.62
CA TYR A 220 1.79 -9.56 -24.55
C TYR A 220 2.81 -9.76 -23.43
N VAL A 221 3.49 -8.67 -23.15
CA VAL A 221 4.34 -8.38 -21.99
C VAL A 221 3.52 -8.50 -20.69
N GLY A 222 4.10 -9.11 -19.65
CA GLY A 222 3.73 -8.75 -18.28
C GLY A 222 3.93 -9.80 -17.17
N ARG A 223 4.88 -9.49 -16.26
CA ARG A 223 5.13 -9.99 -14.89
C ARG A 223 5.98 -11.27 -14.80
N GLY A 224 7.13 -11.31 -14.12
CA GLY A 224 7.60 -10.53 -12.98
C GLY A 224 7.41 -11.36 -11.71
N TRP A 225 8.47 -12.07 -11.32
CA TRP A 225 8.93 -12.42 -9.96
C TRP A 225 10.45 -12.62 -10.07
#